data_AF-A0A7J3IG28-F1
#
_entry.id   AF-A0A7J3IG28-F1
#
_cell.length_a   1.000
_cell.length_b   1.000
_cell.length_c   1.000
_cell.angle_alpha   90.00
_cell.angle_beta   90.00
_cell.angle_gamma   90.00
#
_symmetry.space_group_name_H-M   'P 1'
#
loop_
_entity.id
_entity.type
_entity.pdbx_description
1 polymer ?
#
loop_
_entity_poly.entity_id
_entity_poly.type
_entity_poly.pdbx_seq_one_letter_code
_entity_poly.pdbx_strand_id
1 'polypeptide(L)'
;MLACTECGEKLEEDYPRDKCPKCGGKGTLEYQMDLEELRAAEFTGEFSFWRYRALLPKVKNYATLHEGGTPLYKAERLAKYIGLPKLYLKDETRNPTNSFRDRAAALMVSNMLDFGYTAAICASSGNMGASLSAYCARYGIICHVIVPEYVDMGKMAQMIVYDAVIEEYGKTVDEAIERAEKIVEETGWYQATSALNPLVIEAQKTVAFEIAEQIGVPDVIVVPMGSGGTIYSIWKGFRELNDLGKVKGMPRLIGVQSSGCPPIVNAFLEREGEQETLWTKATSIFVLNPFKKKLAIKAIRETGGLALSVSDQEMLEAEREIAKMEGLFAEPASSGTIAAL
;
A
#
# COMPACT_ATOMS: atom_id res chain seq x y z
N MET A 1 6.71 12.21 14.56
CA MET A 1 5.63 12.25 15.59
C MET A 1 4.32 11.88 14.91
N LEU A 2 3.42 11.15 15.56
CA LEU A 2 2.10 10.88 15.00
C LEU A 2 1.20 12.11 15.17
N ALA A 3 0.49 12.48 14.12
CA ALA A 3 -0.47 13.59 14.12
C ALA A 3 -1.78 13.17 13.46
N CYS A 4 -2.91 13.58 14.04
CA CYS A 4 -4.23 13.32 13.47
C CYS A 4 -4.51 14.22 12.26
N THR A 5 -4.92 13.64 11.14
CA THR A 5 -5.23 14.37 9.90
C THR A 5 -6.47 15.25 9.99
N GLU A 6 -7.32 15.06 11.01
CA GLU A 6 -8.57 15.81 11.18
C GLU A 6 -8.47 16.86 12.31
N CYS A 7 -8.05 16.45 13.51
CA CYS A 7 -8.01 17.35 14.67
C CYS A 7 -6.62 17.94 14.97
N GLY A 8 -5.58 17.52 14.23
CA GLY A 8 -4.22 18.01 14.43
C GLY A 8 -3.53 17.54 15.71
N GLU A 9 -4.17 16.66 16.50
CA GLU A 9 -3.59 16.17 17.75
C GLU A 9 -2.28 15.43 17.49
N LYS A 10 -1.24 15.82 18.22
CA LYS A 10 0.06 15.18 18.19
C LYS A 10 0.16 14.18 19.33
N LEU A 11 0.61 12.97 19.03
CA LEU A 11 0.84 11.93 20.04
C LEU A 11 2.34 11.78 20.28
N GLU A 12 2.72 11.78 21.56
CA GLU A 12 4.09 11.52 22.02
C GLU A 12 4.44 10.03 21.98
N GLU A 13 3.44 9.14 21.94
CA GLU A 13 3.65 7.70 21.83
C GLU A 13 4.11 7.32 20.42
N ASP A 14 5.20 6.56 20.34
CA ASP A 14 5.74 5.99 19.10
C ASP A 14 5.03 4.68 18.68
N TYR A 15 4.09 4.18 19.49
CA TYR A 15 3.33 2.97 19.14
C TYR A 15 2.35 3.27 18.00
N PRO A 16 2.42 2.54 16.87
CA PRO A 16 1.59 2.82 15.71
C PRO A 16 0.12 2.49 16.00
N ARG A 17 -0.71 3.52 16.05
CA ARG A 17 -2.18 3.42 16.07
C ARG A 17 -2.74 4.24 14.93
N ASP A 18 -3.82 3.77 14.31
CA ASP A 18 -4.44 4.51 13.20
C ASP A 18 -5.59 5.41 13.64
N LYS A 19 -6.37 4.99 14.64
CA LYS A 19 -7.53 5.73 15.15
C LYS A 19 -7.06 6.77 16.18
N CYS A 20 -7.33 8.04 15.92
CA CYS A 20 -7.02 9.10 16.88
C CYS A 20 -7.89 8.98 18.16
N PRO A 21 -7.30 8.88 19.36
CA PRO A 21 -8.05 8.73 20.61
C PRO A 21 -8.86 9.98 20.96
N LYS A 22 -8.40 11.18 20.55
CA LYS A 22 -9.01 12.46 20.91
C LYS A 22 -10.29 12.77 20.13
N CYS A 23 -10.34 12.40 18.85
CA CYS A 23 -11.52 12.64 18.01
C CYS A 23 -12.37 11.37 17.81
N GLY A 24 -12.18 10.35 18.65
CA GLY A 24 -12.95 9.10 18.59
C GLY A 24 -12.79 8.35 17.27
N GLY A 25 -11.58 8.32 16.71
CA GLY A 25 -11.29 7.62 15.44
C GLY A 25 -11.78 8.32 14.17
N LYS A 26 -12.34 9.54 14.26
CA LYS A 26 -12.78 10.31 13.07
C LYS A 26 -11.65 10.64 12.08
N GLY A 27 -10.42 10.77 12.58
CA GLY A 27 -9.24 11.04 11.78
C GLY A 27 -8.20 9.93 11.87
N THR A 28 -7.44 9.79 10.78
CA THR A 28 -6.29 8.89 10.68
C THR A 28 -5.07 9.54 11.32
N LEU A 29 -4.29 8.77 12.07
CA LEU A 29 -2.98 9.20 12.54
C LEU A 29 -1.94 8.99 11.43
N GLU A 30 -1.11 9.98 11.22
CA GLU A 30 -0.07 9.99 10.19
C GLU A 30 1.26 10.44 10.81
N TYR A 31 2.39 9.89 10.37
CA TYR A 31 3.68 10.41 10.80
C TYR A 31 3.95 11.76 10.13
N GLN A 32 4.15 12.79 10.96
CA GLN A 32 4.72 14.05 10.56
C GLN A 32 6.20 14.07 10.92
N MET A 33 7.02 14.33 9.91
CA MET A 33 8.46 14.50 10.04
C MET A 33 8.80 15.99 9.96
N ASP A 34 9.83 16.40 10.68
CA ASP A 34 10.41 17.73 10.49
C ASP A 34 11.25 17.72 9.22
N LEU A 35 10.68 18.23 8.14
CA LEU A 35 11.37 18.25 6.84
C LEU A 35 12.51 19.27 6.80
N GLU A 36 12.52 20.29 7.67
CA GLU A 36 13.64 21.25 7.72
C GLU A 36 14.91 20.57 8.22
N GLU A 37 14.79 19.74 9.27
CA GLU A 37 15.89 18.92 9.79
C GLU A 37 16.37 17.86 8.78
N LEU A 38 15.50 17.45 7.85
CA LEU A 38 15.76 16.38 6.89
C LEU A 38 16.19 16.87 5.50
N ARG A 39 16.30 18.18 5.26
CA ARG A 39 16.76 18.74 3.96
C ARG A 39 18.12 18.20 3.52
N ALA A 40 19.02 18.02 4.48
CA ALA A 40 20.36 17.50 4.24
C ALA A 40 20.42 15.96 4.11
N ALA A 41 19.29 15.25 4.25
CA ALA A 41 19.26 13.81 4.12
C ALA A 41 19.70 13.40 2.71
N GLU A 42 20.68 12.51 2.64
CA GLU A 42 21.14 11.90 1.39
C GLU A 42 20.71 10.44 1.33
N PHE A 43 20.22 10.03 0.17
CA PHE A 43 19.91 8.64 -0.11
C PHE A 43 21.20 7.96 -0.55
N THR A 44 21.81 7.19 0.35
CA THR A 44 23.11 6.55 0.16
C THR A 44 23.03 5.04 0.42
N GLY A 45 23.94 4.28 -0.20
CA GLY A 45 24.00 2.83 -0.09
C GLY A 45 23.24 2.11 -1.22
N GLU A 46 22.96 0.82 -0.99
CA GLU A 46 22.23 -0.04 -1.93
C GLU A 46 20.85 0.55 -2.27
N PHE A 47 20.45 0.44 -3.54
CA PHE A 47 19.13 0.85 -4.00
C PHE A 47 18.09 -0.15 -3.47
N SER A 48 17.56 0.12 -2.28
CA SER A 48 16.69 -0.74 -1.49
C SER A 48 15.72 0.09 -0.65
N PHE A 49 14.76 -0.54 0.01
CA PHE A 49 13.83 0.13 0.93
C PHE A 49 14.54 0.96 2.01
N TRP A 50 15.56 0.40 2.66
CA TRP A 50 16.28 1.04 3.77
C TRP A 50 17.24 2.16 3.34
N ARG A 51 17.42 2.37 2.03
CA ARG A 51 18.06 3.58 1.49
C ARG A 51 17.39 4.86 1.98
N TYR A 52 16.08 4.81 2.21
CA TYR A 52 15.25 5.95 2.59
C TYR A 52 15.01 6.09 4.09
N ARG A 53 15.72 5.34 4.94
CA ARG A 53 15.53 5.30 6.41
C ARG A 53 15.48 6.67 7.09
N ALA A 54 16.17 7.68 6.54
CA ALA A 54 16.15 9.04 7.08
C ALA A 54 14.77 9.72 6.97
N LEU A 55 13.94 9.29 6.01
CA LEU A 55 12.57 9.77 5.78
C LEU A 55 11.51 8.76 6.24
N LEU A 56 11.88 7.81 7.10
CA LEU A 56 10.97 6.85 7.70
C LEU A 56 10.89 7.08 9.22
N PRO A 57 9.80 6.61 9.87
CA PRO A 57 9.76 6.47 11.33
C PRO A 57 11.02 5.76 11.85
N LYS A 58 11.60 6.32 12.92
CA LYS A 58 12.86 5.81 13.47
C LYS A 58 12.65 4.41 14.03
N VAL A 59 13.50 3.48 13.62
CA VAL A 59 13.63 2.13 14.16
C VAL A 59 15.09 1.83 14.46
N LYS A 60 15.38 1.00 15.46
CA LYS A 60 16.74 0.57 15.86
C LYS A 60 17.12 -0.74 15.18
N ASN A 61 16.16 -1.66 15.05
CA ASN A 61 16.34 -2.94 14.38
C ASN A 61 15.79 -2.87 12.95
N TYR A 62 16.61 -3.18 11.94
CA TYR A 62 16.19 -3.17 10.54
C TYR A 62 15.85 -4.57 10.06
N ALA A 63 14.54 -4.87 10.02
CA ALA A 63 14.04 -6.09 9.42
C ALA A 63 14.05 -5.98 7.89
N THR A 64 14.60 -6.97 7.18
CA THR A 64 14.71 -6.94 5.72
C THR A 64 14.74 -8.33 5.11
N LEU A 65 14.15 -8.42 3.92
CA LEU A 65 14.32 -9.51 2.96
C LEU A 65 14.95 -9.01 1.64
N HIS A 66 15.59 -7.83 1.67
CA HIS A 66 16.11 -7.09 0.52
C HIS A 66 15.01 -6.54 -0.41
N GLU A 67 13.94 -6.04 0.18
CA GLU A 67 12.83 -5.37 -0.47
C GLU A 67 13.16 -3.95 -0.96
N GLY A 68 12.34 -3.46 -1.88
CA GLY A 68 12.58 -2.22 -2.59
C GLY A 68 13.63 -2.36 -3.69
N GLY A 69 14.08 -1.23 -4.23
CA GLY A 69 15.00 -1.21 -5.36
C GLY A 69 14.41 -1.77 -6.64
N THR A 70 13.08 -1.77 -6.77
CA THR A 70 12.43 -2.55 -7.83
C THR A 70 12.62 -1.93 -9.20
N PRO A 71 12.67 -2.74 -10.28
CA PRO A 71 12.85 -2.24 -11.62
C PRO A 71 11.73 -1.28 -12.05
N LEU A 72 12.10 -0.29 -12.87
CA LEU A 72 11.18 0.57 -13.58
C LEU A 72 11.38 0.34 -15.08
N TYR A 73 10.57 -0.53 -15.67
CA TYR A 73 10.71 -0.92 -17.07
C TYR A 73 10.11 0.14 -17.98
N LYS A 74 10.84 0.52 -19.03
CA LYS A 74 10.27 1.31 -20.12
C LYS A 74 9.51 0.37 -21.06
N ALA A 75 8.18 0.44 -21.05
CA ALA A 75 7.31 -0.49 -21.76
C ALA A 75 7.08 -0.06 -23.22
N GLU A 76 8.06 -0.29 -24.09
CA GLU A 76 8.07 0.29 -25.44
C GLU A 76 7.01 -0.30 -26.37
N ARG A 77 6.73 -1.60 -26.28
CA ARG A 77 5.76 -2.27 -27.16
C ARG A 77 4.34 -1.92 -26.74
N LEU A 78 4.09 -1.92 -25.44
CA LEU A 78 2.82 -1.54 -24.84
C LEU A 78 2.52 -0.05 -25.06
N ALA A 79 3.52 0.83 -24.88
CA ALA A 79 3.39 2.26 -25.18
C ALA A 79 2.95 2.48 -26.64
N LYS A 80 3.61 1.81 -27.60
CA LYS A 80 3.28 1.90 -29.02
C LYS A 80 1.86 1.38 -29.31
N TYR A 81 1.44 0.31 -28.64
CA TYR A 81 0.11 -0.27 -28.81
C TYR A 81 -1.00 0.67 -28.32
N ILE A 82 -0.82 1.26 -27.13
CA ILE A 82 -1.79 2.22 -26.53
C ILE A 82 -1.73 3.59 -27.22
N GLY A 83 -0.62 3.92 -27.88
CA GLY A 83 -0.41 5.22 -28.54
C GLY A 83 0.20 6.28 -27.62
N LEU A 84 0.91 5.87 -26.57
CA LEU A 84 1.62 6.75 -25.64
C LEU A 84 3.08 6.93 -26.06
N PRO A 85 3.65 8.14 -25.91
CA PRO A 85 5.06 8.39 -26.25
C PRO A 85 6.03 7.73 -25.26
N LYS A 86 5.66 7.62 -23.99
CA LYS A 86 6.44 7.00 -22.93
C LYS A 86 5.50 6.33 -21.93
N LEU A 87 5.77 5.06 -21.62
CA LEU A 87 5.11 4.30 -20.56
C LEU A 87 6.18 3.61 -19.74
N TYR A 88 6.04 3.66 -18.42
CA TYR A 88 6.91 2.93 -17.51
C TYR A 88 6.08 2.04 -16.59
N LEU A 89 6.60 0.85 -16.29
CA LEU A 89 6.01 -0.12 -15.37
C LEU A 89 6.92 -0.27 -14.16
N LYS A 90 6.46 0.18 -12.99
CA LYS A 90 7.16 0.00 -11.71
C LYS A 90 6.85 -1.41 -11.20
N ASP A 91 7.79 -2.33 -11.39
CA ASP A 91 7.56 -3.76 -11.16
C ASP A 91 7.77 -4.17 -9.71
N GLU A 92 6.76 -3.93 -8.89
CA GLU A 92 6.75 -4.32 -7.47
C GLU A 92 6.61 -5.83 -7.26
N THR A 93 6.43 -6.63 -8.33
CA THR A 93 6.44 -8.10 -8.26
C THR A 93 7.86 -8.67 -8.10
N ARG A 94 8.89 -7.81 -8.10
CA ARG A 94 10.30 -8.17 -7.81
C ARG A 94 10.69 -8.03 -6.35
N ASN A 95 9.76 -7.64 -5.48
CA ASN A 95 9.99 -7.76 -4.03
C ASN A 95 9.97 -9.24 -3.59
N PRO A 96 10.53 -9.59 -2.41
CA PRO A 96 10.72 -10.97 -1.94
C PRO A 96 9.47 -11.88 -1.95
N THR A 97 8.28 -11.34 -1.67
CA THR A 97 7.00 -12.08 -1.71
C THR A 97 6.17 -11.77 -2.95
N ASN A 98 6.79 -11.13 -3.94
CA ASN A 98 6.20 -10.63 -5.18
C ASN A 98 5.16 -9.51 -4.95
N SER A 99 5.33 -8.67 -3.93
CA SER A 99 4.42 -7.54 -3.66
C SER A 99 5.09 -6.34 -3.02
N PHE A 100 4.60 -5.13 -3.33
CA PHE A 100 4.97 -3.89 -2.65
C PHE A 100 4.68 -3.90 -1.13
N ARG A 101 3.86 -4.85 -0.66
CA ARG A 101 3.54 -5.04 0.77
C ARG A 101 4.77 -5.43 1.61
N ASP A 102 5.82 -5.93 0.97
CA ASP A 102 7.10 -6.23 1.63
C ASP A 102 7.72 -5.00 2.31
N ARG A 103 7.59 -3.81 1.70
CA ARG A 103 8.06 -2.55 2.31
C ARG A 103 7.38 -2.29 3.65
N ALA A 104 6.07 -2.52 3.73
CA ALA A 104 5.30 -2.32 4.95
C ALA A 104 5.62 -3.40 5.99
N ALA A 105 5.78 -4.65 5.57
CA ALA A 105 6.20 -5.74 6.45
C ALA A 105 7.59 -5.47 7.07
N ALA A 106 8.55 -4.99 6.28
CA ALA A 106 9.87 -4.60 6.74
C ALA A 106 9.82 -3.56 7.86
N LEU A 107 9.08 -2.46 7.66
CA LEU A 107 8.97 -1.40 8.65
C LEU A 107 8.18 -1.83 9.90
N MET A 108 7.09 -2.57 9.73
CA MET A 108 6.30 -3.05 10.86
C MET A 108 7.06 -4.07 11.71
N VAL A 109 7.76 -5.03 11.10
CA VAL A 109 8.56 -6.01 11.85
C VAL A 109 9.76 -5.35 12.53
N SER A 110 10.38 -4.35 11.89
CA SER A 110 11.40 -3.50 12.55
C SER A 110 10.86 -2.84 13.82
N ASN A 111 9.65 -2.29 13.74
CA ASN A 111 8.98 -1.67 14.89
C ASN A 111 8.61 -2.71 15.96
N MET A 112 8.13 -3.90 15.57
CA MET A 112 7.86 -5.00 16.51
C MET A 112 9.10 -5.40 17.30
N LEU A 113 10.25 -5.51 16.63
CA LEU A 113 11.52 -5.86 17.27
C LEU A 113 11.95 -4.80 18.28
N ASP A 114 11.78 -3.52 17.97
CA ASP A 114 12.12 -2.42 18.87
C ASP A 114 11.27 -2.41 20.15
N PHE A 115 10.00 -2.80 20.04
CA PHE A 115 9.06 -2.87 21.16
C PHE A 115 9.00 -4.25 21.83
N GLY A 116 9.76 -5.24 21.33
CA GLY A 116 9.82 -6.59 21.91
C GLY A 116 8.57 -7.44 21.68
N TYR A 117 7.81 -7.19 20.62
CA TYR A 117 6.66 -8.02 20.26
C TYR A 117 7.10 -9.38 19.71
N THR A 118 6.51 -10.44 20.24
CA THR A 118 6.73 -11.82 19.79
C THR A 118 5.57 -12.39 18.98
N ALA A 119 4.48 -11.63 18.83
CA ALA A 119 3.31 -12.00 18.06
C ALA A 119 2.66 -10.77 17.42
N ALA A 120 2.20 -10.95 16.18
CA ALA A 120 1.49 -9.96 15.40
C ALA A 120 0.21 -10.55 14.81
N ILE A 121 -0.78 -9.69 14.59
CA ILE A 121 -2.04 -10.07 13.95
C ILE A 121 -2.36 -9.16 12.77
N CYS A 122 -2.82 -9.74 11.67
CA CYS A 122 -3.26 -8.99 10.49
C CYS A 122 -4.52 -9.61 9.91
N ALA A 123 -5.52 -8.78 9.61
CA ALA A 123 -6.61 -9.14 8.71
C ALA A 123 -6.19 -8.90 7.25
N SER A 124 -6.18 -9.94 6.43
CA SER A 124 -5.83 -9.82 5.00
C SER A 124 -6.33 -11.00 4.18
N SER A 125 -6.86 -10.73 2.99
CA SER A 125 -7.22 -11.75 1.99
C SER A 125 -6.14 -11.99 0.93
N GLY A 126 -4.93 -11.43 1.07
CA GLY A 126 -3.95 -11.47 -0.01
C GLY A 126 -2.55 -11.03 0.38
N ASN A 127 -1.98 -10.12 -0.42
CA ASN A 127 -0.56 -9.76 -0.39
C ASN A 127 0.00 -9.40 0.99
N MET A 128 -0.75 -8.65 1.81
CA MET A 128 -0.22 -8.22 3.12
C MET A 128 -0.04 -9.40 4.08
N GLY A 129 -0.98 -10.36 4.10
CA GLY A 129 -0.84 -11.57 4.92
C GLY A 129 0.43 -12.33 4.54
N ALA A 130 0.63 -12.61 3.25
CA ALA A 130 1.82 -13.30 2.76
C ALA A 130 3.13 -12.56 3.05
N SER A 131 3.19 -11.24 2.83
CA SER A 131 4.36 -10.43 3.15
C SER A 131 4.64 -10.43 4.65
N LEU A 132 3.64 -10.21 5.51
CA LEU A 132 3.84 -10.21 6.95
C LEU A 132 4.34 -11.56 7.46
N SER A 133 3.73 -12.67 7.00
CA SER A 133 4.15 -14.02 7.37
C SER A 133 5.62 -14.27 7.03
N ALA A 134 6.08 -13.87 5.84
CA ALA A 134 7.47 -14.05 5.42
C ALA A 134 8.47 -13.33 6.34
N TYR A 135 8.18 -12.08 6.70
CA TYR A 135 9.05 -11.31 7.57
C TYR A 135 8.98 -11.82 9.01
N CYS A 136 7.80 -12.09 9.54
CA CYS A 136 7.62 -12.67 10.86
C CYS A 136 8.38 -13.99 11.01
N ALA A 137 8.30 -14.89 10.01
CA ALA A 137 9.04 -16.15 9.99
C ALA A 137 10.56 -15.95 10.09
N ARG A 138 11.11 -15.00 9.32
CA ARG A 138 12.55 -14.68 9.35
C ARG A 138 13.02 -14.16 10.71
N TYR A 139 12.18 -13.40 11.40
CA TYR A 139 12.51 -12.71 12.65
C TYR A 139 11.98 -13.40 13.90
N GLY A 140 11.40 -14.60 13.78
CA GLY A 140 10.92 -15.39 14.91
C GLY A 140 9.70 -14.80 15.63
N ILE A 141 8.86 -14.07 14.90
CA ILE A 141 7.61 -13.49 15.40
C ILE A 141 6.45 -14.38 14.95
N ILE A 142 5.52 -14.69 15.84
CA ILE A 142 4.31 -15.44 15.49
C ILE A 142 3.41 -14.54 14.63
N CYS A 143 3.08 -15.00 13.41
CA CYS A 143 2.18 -14.27 12.52
C CYS A 143 0.79 -14.90 12.53
N HIS A 144 -0.17 -14.24 13.17
CA HIS A 144 -1.58 -14.62 13.11
C HIS A 144 -2.28 -13.87 11.97
N VAL A 145 -2.81 -14.59 10.99
CA VAL A 145 -3.51 -13.99 9.85
C VAL A 145 -4.98 -14.38 9.88
N ILE A 146 -5.85 -13.38 9.94
CA ILE A 146 -7.28 -13.58 9.78
C ILE A 146 -7.61 -13.38 8.30
N VAL A 147 -8.16 -14.43 7.71
CA VAL A 147 -8.52 -14.50 6.29
C VAL A 147 -10.05 -14.58 6.16
N PRO A 148 -10.69 -13.83 5.25
CA PRO A 148 -12.10 -14.05 4.95
C PRO A 148 -12.30 -15.31 4.10
N GLU A 149 -13.57 -15.72 3.89
CA GLU A 149 -13.94 -16.88 3.04
C GLU A 149 -13.25 -16.87 1.65
N TYR A 150 -13.02 -15.68 1.08
CA TYR A 150 -12.37 -15.52 -0.22
C TYR A 150 -10.93 -15.03 -0.10
N VAL A 151 -9.97 -15.91 -0.39
CA VAL A 151 -8.53 -15.59 -0.42
C VAL A 151 -7.90 -16.09 -1.71
N ASP A 152 -6.91 -15.33 -2.21
CA ASP A 152 -6.07 -15.80 -3.30
C ASP A 152 -5.27 -17.05 -2.88
N MET A 153 -5.47 -18.17 -3.60
CA MET A 153 -4.85 -19.44 -3.24
C MET A 153 -3.32 -19.41 -3.28
N GLY A 154 -2.72 -18.58 -4.15
CA GLY A 154 -1.27 -18.38 -4.19
C GLY A 154 -0.76 -17.68 -2.92
N LYS A 155 -1.49 -16.67 -2.43
CA LYS A 155 -1.19 -15.99 -1.16
C LYS A 155 -1.47 -16.89 0.04
N MET A 156 -2.53 -17.69 0.02
CA MET A 156 -2.77 -18.71 1.05
C MET A 156 -1.59 -19.68 1.16
N ALA A 157 -1.10 -20.19 0.03
CA ALA A 157 0.06 -21.08 0.01
C ALA A 157 1.32 -20.41 0.57
N GLN A 158 1.57 -19.14 0.24
CA GLN A 158 2.68 -18.37 0.84
C GLN A 158 2.53 -18.28 2.37
N MET A 159 1.34 -17.92 2.87
CA MET A 159 1.08 -17.80 4.32
C MET A 159 1.32 -19.13 5.06
N ILE A 160 0.85 -20.25 4.50
CA ILE A 160 1.06 -21.59 5.08
C ILE A 160 2.53 -21.97 5.11
N VAL A 161 3.26 -21.77 4.01
CA VAL A 161 4.70 -22.16 3.94
C VAL A 161 5.58 -21.31 4.86
N TYR A 162 5.18 -20.07 5.15
CA TYR A 162 5.84 -19.21 6.14
C TYR A 162 5.36 -19.47 7.59
N ASP A 163 4.65 -20.57 7.84
CA ASP A 163 4.21 -21.01 9.18
C ASP A 163 3.31 -19.98 9.89
N ALA A 164 2.46 -19.29 9.14
CA ALA A 164 1.46 -18.40 9.71
C ALA A 164 0.34 -19.21 10.39
N VAL A 165 -0.15 -18.70 11.52
CA VAL A 165 -1.38 -19.18 12.16
C VAL A 165 -2.56 -18.55 11.43
N ILE A 166 -3.35 -19.35 10.72
CA ILE A 166 -4.43 -18.84 9.86
C ILE A 166 -5.78 -19.10 10.53
N GLU A 167 -6.56 -18.03 10.73
CA GLU A 167 -7.96 -18.08 11.18
C GLU A 167 -8.87 -17.63 10.04
N GLU A 168 -9.74 -18.51 9.55
CA GLU A 168 -10.78 -18.14 8.60
C GLU A 168 -11.96 -17.51 9.34
N TYR A 169 -12.28 -16.25 9.04
CA TYR A 169 -13.37 -15.51 9.69
C TYR A 169 -13.98 -14.44 8.77
N GLY A 170 -15.31 -14.50 8.63
CA GLY A 170 -16.10 -13.51 7.92
C GLY A 170 -16.07 -13.65 6.41
N LYS A 171 -17.01 -12.99 5.73
CA LYS A 171 -17.13 -13.03 4.26
C LYS A 171 -16.24 -12.01 3.57
N THR A 172 -15.88 -10.96 4.30
CA THR A 172 -15.19 -9.78 3.77
C THR A 172 -13.96 -9.46 4.60
N VAL A 173 -13.00 -8.74 4.01
CA VAL A 173 -11.84 -8.23 4.76
C VAL A 173 -12.29 -7.31 5.89
N ASP A 174 -13.39 -6.56 5.70
CA ASP A 174 -13.94 -5.68 6.72
C ASP A 174 -14.33 -6.44 8.01
N GLU A 175 -15.01 -7.59 7.89
CA GLU A 175 -15.34 -8.47 9.03
C GLU A 175 -14.08 -9.06 9.68
N ALA A 176 -13.09 -9.45 8.88
CA ALA A 176 -11.80 -9.92 9.38
C ALA A 176 -11.05 -8.84 10.18
N ILE A 177 -11.15 -7.57 9.76
CA ILE A 177 -10.56 -6.43 10.48
C ILE A 177 -11.22 -6.27 11.85
N GLU A 178 -12.55 -6.32 11.94
CA GLU A 178 -13.27 -6.25 13.22
C GLU A 178 -12.86 -7.38 14.18
N ARG A 179 -12.65 -8.58 13.65
CA ARG A 179 -12.15 -9.73 14.42
C ARG A 179 -10.73 -9.49 14.92
N ALA A 180 -9.85 -8.93 14.09
CA ALA A 180 -8.48 -8.61 14.46
C ALA A 180 -8.42 -7.58 15.59
N GLU A 181 -9.27 -6.53 15.55
CA GLU A 181 -9.33 -5.51 16.61
C GLU A 181 -9.70 -6.13 17.97
N LYS A 182 -10.71 -7.00 18.01
CA LYS A 182 -11.12 -7.70 19.26
C LYS A 182 -10.01 -8.57 19.83
N ILE A 183 -9.30 -9.32 18.99
CA ILE A 183 -8.19 -10.16 19.46
C ILE A 183 -7.03 -9.30 19.98
N VAL A 184 -6.75 -8.14 19.37
CA VAL A 184 -5.73 -7.21 19.89
C VAL A 184 -6.11 -6.70 21.28
N GLU A 185 -7.38 -6.37 21.52
CA GLU A 185 -7.87 -5.94 22.84
C GLU A 185 -7.66 -7.02 23.92
N GLU A 186 -7.83 -8.30 23.55
CA GLU A 186 -7.69 -9.43 24.48
C GLU A 186 -6.24 -9.88 24.71
N THR A 187 -5.41 -9.85 23.66
CA THR A 187 -4.07 -10.47 23.65
C THR A 187 -2.91 -9.48 23.78
N GLY A 188 -3.15 -8.21 23.44
CA GLY A 188 -2.10 -7.21 23.31
C GLY A 188 -1.12 -7.47 22.16
N TRP A 189 -1.43 -8.37 21.21
CA TRP A 189 -0.57 -8.61 20.04
C TRP A 189 -0.42 -7.37 19.16
N TYR A 190 0.69 -7.30 18.41
CA TYR A 190 0.94 -6.17 17.53
C TYR A 190 -0.11 -6.12 16.40
N GLN A 191 -0.78 -4.97 16.24
CA GLN A 191 -1.75 -4.75 15.17
C GLN A 191 -1.05 -4.43 13.84
N ALA A 192 -0.93 -5.43 12.97
CA ALA A 192 -0.25 -5.33 11.67
C ALA A 192 -1.22 -5.22 10.47
N THR A 193 -2.52 -5.10 10.72
CA THR A 193 -3.51 -4.90 9.66
C THR A 193 -3.20 -3.62 8.88
N SER A 194 -3.01 -3.76 7.56
CA SER A 194 -2.60 -2.65 6.67
C SER A 194 -3.48 -1.40 6.78
N ALA A 195 -4.79 -1.58 6.97
CA ALA A 195 -5.73 -0.46 7.09
C ALA A 195 -5.62 0.29 8.42
N LEU A 196 -5.10 -0.37 9.45
CA LEU A 196 -5.05 0.08 10.85
C LEU A 196 -3.64 0.40 11.35
N ASN A 197 -2.63 0.41 10.47
CA ASN A 197 -1.26 0.69 10.86
C ASN A 197 -0.66 1.85 10.03
N PRO A 198 -0.33 3.00 10.66
CA PRO A 198 0.17 4.18 9.95
C PRO A 198 1.54 3.96 9.28
N LEU A 199 2.34 2.98 9.74
CA LEU A 199 3.63 2.66 9.12
C LEU A 199 3.50 2.21 7.67
N VAL A 200 2.33 1.71 7.27
CA VAL A 200 2.07 1.27 5.90
C VAL A 200 2.20 2.42 4.91
N ILE A 201 1.70 3.61 5.28
CA ILE A 201 1.80 4.80 4.43
C ILE A 201 3.27 5.23 4.31
N GLU A 202 3.98 5.26 5.42
CA GLU A 202 5.41 5.63 5.46
C GLU A 202 6.27 4.66 4.67
N ALA A 203 5.99 3.37 4.74
CA ALA A 203 6.74 2.39 3.98
C ALA A 203 6.47 2.50 2.47
N GLN A 204 5.20 2.61 2.07
CA GLN A 204 4.82 2.61 0.67
C GLN A 204 5.17 3.90 -0.06
N LYS A 205 5.38 5.03 0.64
CA LYS A 205 5.82 6.27 0.00
C LYS A 205 7.21 6.14 -0.63
N THR A 206 8.01 5.18 -0.18
CA THR A 206 9.33 4.88 -0.78
C THR A 206 9.25 4.46 -2.24
N VAL A 207 8.10 3.99 -2.72
CA VAL A 207 7.86 3.75 -4.15
C VAL A 207 8.00 5.06 -4.95
N ALA A 208 7.46 6.17 -4.44
CA ALA A 208 7.62 7.48 -5.05
C ALA A 208 9.08 7.94 -5.01
N PHE A 209 9.81 7.62 -3.94
CA PHE A 209 11.23 7.96 -3.84
C PHE A 209 12.07 7.23 -4.89
N GLU A 210 11.81 5.93 -5.09
CA GLU A 210 12.48 5.17 -6.14
C GLU A 210 12.14 5.70 -7.53
N ILE A 211 10.87 5.97 -7.83
CA ILE A 211 10.46 6.56 -9.12
C ILE A 211 11.17 7.89 -9.35
N ALA A 212 11.23 8.75 -8.34
CA ALA A 212 11.90 10.04 -8.41
C ALA A 212 13.41 9.92 -8.67
N GLU A 213 14.11 8.99 -8.01
CA GLU A 213 15.52 8.73 -8.30
C GLU A 213 15.75 8.10 -9.68
N GLN A 214 14.80 7.31 -10.18
CA GLN A 214 14.93 6.60 -11.45
C GLN A 214 14.63 7.47 -12.68
N ILE A 215 13.57 8.29 -12.65
CA ILE A 215 13.11 9.09 -13.80
C ILE A 215 12.71 10.53 -13.46
N GLY A 216 12.85 10.96 -12.22
CA GLY A 216 12.31 12.25 -11.75
C GLY A 216 10.80 12.22 -11.56
N VAL A 217 10.15 13.38 -11.72
CA VAL A 217 8.69 13.50 -11.57
C VAL A 217 8.02 13.17 -12.92
N PRO A 218 7.23 12.09 -13.02
CA PRO A 218 6.47 11.80 -14.24
C PRO A 218 5.25 12.72 -14.36
N ASP A 219 4.68 12.82 -15.57
CA ASP A 219 3.46 13.62 -15.79
C ASP A 219 2.23 13.02 -15.08
N VAL A 220 2.15 11.68 -15.04
CA VAL A 220 1.03 10.91 -14.51
C VAL A 220 1.54 9.66 -13.83
N ILE A 221 0.93 9.27 -12.72
CA ILE A 221 1.07 7.94 -12.11
C ILE A 221 -0.32 7.33 -11.96
N VAL A 222 -0.50 6.12 -12.48
CA VAL A 222 -1.73 5.34 -12.37
C VAL A 222 -1.56 4.30 -11.26
N VAL A 223 -2.50 4.24 -10.32
CA VAL A 223 -2.40 3.42 -9.10
C VAL A 223 -3.69 2.64 -8.89
N PRO A 224 -3.64 1.31 -8.72
CA PRO A 224 -4.82 0.54 -8.38
C PRO A 224 -5.19 0.76 -6.90
N MET A 225 -6.49 0.81 -6.60
CA MET A 225 -6.99 1.19 -5.27
C MET A 225 -7.92 0.12 -4.68
N GLY A 226 -7.44 -0.53 -3.61
CA GLY A 226 -8.31 -1.22 -2.65
C GLY A 226 -8.70 -0.25 -1.54
N SER A 227 -7.90 -0.23 -0.46
CA SER A 227 -8.15 0.63 0.70
C SER A 227 -7.93 2.13 0.47
N GLY A 228 -7.27 2.52 -0.63
CA GLY A 228 -6.82 3.90 -0.92
C GLY A 228 -5.46 4.28 -0.31
N GLY A 229 -4.82 3.37 0.44
CA GLY A 229 -3.53 3.65 1.10
C GLY A 229 -2.40 3.93 0.11
N THR A 230 -2.19 3.06 -0.87
CA THR A 230 -1.04 3.14 -1.79
C THR A 230 -0.96 4.45 -2.56
N ILE A 231 -2.09 4.92 -3.13
CA ILE A 231 -2.12 6.18 -3.88
C ILE A 231 -1.82 7.38 -2.98
N TYR A 232 -2.29 7.34 -1.72
CA TYR A 232 -1.99 8.36 -0.74
C TYR A 232 -0.52 8.33 -0.32
N SER A 233 0.08 7.15 -0.17
CA SER A 233 1.52 6.99 0.09
C SER A 233 2.37 7.57 -1.05
N ILE A 234 1.99 7.31 -2.30
CA ILE A 234 2.70 7.87 -3.47
C ILE A 234 2.60 9.40 -3.48
N TRP A 235 1.39 9.95 -3.26
CA TRP A 235 1.19 11.39 -3.10
C TRP A 235 2.09 11.96 -1.99
N LYS A 236 2.09 11.34 -0.81
CA LYS A 236 2.89 11.77 0.33
C LYS A 236 4.38 11.79 -0.02
N GLY A 237 4.87 10.74 -0.68
CA GLY A 237 6.28 10.64 -1.05
C GLY A 237 6.70 11.75 -2.00
N PHE A 238 5.95 12.01 -3.07
CA PHE A 238 6.26 13.13 -3.97
C PHE A 238 6.15 14.48 -3.29
N ARG A 239 5.14 14.69 -2.43
CA ARG A 239 4.98 15.93 -1.66
C ARG A 239 6.19 16.19 -0.78
N GLU A 240 6.61 15.20 0.00
CA GLU A 240 7.78 15.34 0.88
C GLU A 240 9.07 15.58 0.11
N LEU A 241 9.28 14.89 -1.02
CA LEU A 241 10.45 15.16 -1.87
C LEU A 241 10.43 16.58 -2.45
N ASN A 242 9.26 17.09 -2.82
CA ASN A 242 9.10 18.45 -3.32
C ASN A 242 9.36 19.48 -2.19
N ASP A 243 8.83 19.26 -1.01
CA ASP A 243 9.01 20.13 0.17
C ASP A 243 10.49 20.15 0.65
N LEU A 244 11.20 19.03 0.47
CA LEU A 244 12.65 18.91 0.69
C LEU A 244 13.49 19.50 -0.45
N GLY A 245 12.88 19.93 -1.56
CA GLY A 245 13.58 20.43 -2.74
C GLY A 245 14.37 19.35 -3.51
N LYS A 246 14.10 18.06 -3.27
CA LYS A 246 14.71 16.93 -3.98
C LYS A 246 14.13 16.74 -5.39
N VAL A 247 12.87 17.15 -5.57
CA VAL A 247 12.20 17.21 -6.88
C VAL A 247 11.44 18.53 -7.01
N LYS A 248 10.94 18.83 -8.22
CA LYS A 248 10.11 20.01 -8.47
C LYS A 248 8.77 19.59 -9.08
N GLY A 249 7.69 19.89 -8.36
CA GLY A 249 6.32 19.59 -8.79
C GLY A 249 5.82 18.23 -8.33
N MET A 250 4.62 17.89 -8.80
CA MET A 250 3.88 16.68 -8.44
C MET A 250 3.38 15.98 -9.71
N PRO A 251 3.37 14.64 -9.76
CA PRO A 251 2.67 13.93 -10.83
C PRO A 251 1.15 14.05 -10.62
N ARG A 252 0.38 14.03 -11.71
CA ARG A 252 -1.08 13.81 -11.60
C ARG A 252 -1.34 12.35 -11.22
N LEU A 253 -2.23 12.12 -10.24
CA LEU A 253 -2.53 10.77 -9.79
C LEU A 253 -3.85 10.26 -10.39
N ILE A 254 -3.80 9.09 -11.01
CA ILE A 254 -4.99 8.40 -11.51
C ILE A 254 -5.25 7.19 -10.64
N GLY A 255 -6.38 7.18 -9.94
CA GLY A 255 -6.82 6.05 -9.13
C GLY A 255 -7.72 5.11 -9.92
N VAL A 256 -7.45 3.81 -9.87
CA VAL A 256 -8.25 2.80 -10.60
C VAL A 256 -8.87 1.80 -9.62
N GLN A 257 -10.17 1.52 -9.76
CA GLN A 257 -10.86 0.44 -9.04
C GLN A 257 -11.53 -0.54 -10.01
N SER A 258 -11.94 -1.71 -9.51
CA SER A 258 -12.83 -2.57 -10.27
C SER A 258 -14.22 -1.92 -10.37
N SER A 259 -14.88 -2.01 -11.52
CA SER A 259 -16.29 -1.63 -11.66
C SER A 259 -17.21 -2.49 -10.78
N GLY A 260 -16.74 -3.68 -10.36
CA GLY A 260 -17.42 -4.56 -9.41
C GLY A 260 -17.04 -4.32 -7.95
N CYS A 261 -16.31 -3.26 -7.62
CA CYS A 261 -16.18 -2.72 -6.26
C CYS A 261 -15.51 -1.31 -6.33
N PRO A 262 -16.25 -0.24 -6.70
CA PRO A 262 -15.66 1.09 -6.92
C PRO A 262 -15.99 2.17 -5.85
N PRO A 263 -15.97 1.89 -4.53
CA PRO A 263 -16.46 2.85 -3.52
C PRO A 263 -15.66 4.16 -3.42
N ILE A 264 -14.36 4.17 -3.75
CA ILE A 264 -13.55 5.41 -3.80
C ILE A 264 -13.89 6.20 -5.08
N VAL A 265 -14.02 5.53 -6.22
CA VAL A 265 -14.39 6.17 -7.50
C VAL A 265 -15.78 6.79 -7.39
N ASN A 266 -16.76 6.06 -6.85
CA ASN A 266 -18.11 6.57 -6.63
C ASN A 266 -18.11 7.80 -5.73
N ALA A 267 -17.37 7.77 -4.62
CA ALA A 267 -17.25 8.93 -3.74
C ALA A 267 -16.51 10.10 -4.39
N PHE A 268 -15.48 9.84 -5.22
CA PHE A 268 -14.77 10.89 -5.96
C PHE A 268 -15.68 11.60 -6.96
N LEU A 269 -16.55 10.85 -7.65
CA LEU A 269 -17.50 11.33 -8.66
C LEU A 269 -18.83 11.84 -8.07
N GLU A 270 -18.97 11.84 -6.74
CA GLU A 270 -20.20 12.25 -6.04
C GLU A 270 -21.43 11.39 -6.40
N ARG A 271 -21.20 10.09 -6.59
CA ARG A 271 -22.18 9.05 -6.96
C ARG A 271 -22.41 8.01 -5.85
N GLU A 272 -22.32 8.43 -4.60
CA GLU A 272 -22.57 7.51 -3.48
C GLU A 272 -24.02 6.97 -3.52
N GLY A 273 -24.18 5.64 -3.47
CA GLY A 273 -25.48 4.96 -3.53
C GLY A 273 -25.86 4.37 -4.90
N GLU A 274 -25.03 4.50 -5.94
CA GLU A 274 -25.22 3.75 -7.19
C GLU A 274 -25.02 2.24 -7.00
N GLN A 275 -25.79 1.42 -7.72
CA GLN A 275 -25.88 -0.02 -7.51
C GLN A 275 -24.55 -0.73 -7.84
N GLU A 276 -23.92 -1.28 -6.81
CA GLU A 276 -22.65 -1.98 -6.93
C GLU A 276 -22.89 -3.44 -7.34
N THR A 277 -22.17 -3.91 -8.35
CA THR A 277 -21.83 -5.35 -8.34
C THR A 277 -20.87 -5.47 -7.17
N LEU A 278 -21.12 -6.34 -6.19
CA LEU A 278 -20.31 -6.44 -4.96
C LEU A 278 -19.19 -7.50 -5.10
N TRP A 279 -18.67 -7.67 -6.31
CA TRP A 279 -17.72 -8.75 -6.59
C TRP A 279 -16.77 -8.42 -7.74
N THR A 280 -15.50 -8.77 -7.54
CA THR A 280 -14.44 -8.69 -8.54
C THR A 280 -13.46 -9.85 -8.35
N LYS A 281 -12.90 -10.34 -9.46
CA LYS A 281 -11.79 -11.29 -9.48
C LYS A 281 -10.47 -10.68 -9.00
N ALA A 282 -10.35 -9.34 -8.98
CA ALA A 282 -9.19 -8.63 -8.47
C ALA A 282 -9.25 -8.53 -6.94
N THR A 283 -9.14 -9.67 -6.25
CA THR A 283 -9.33 -9.79 -4.79
C THR A 283 -8.41 -8.87 -3.98
N SER A 284 -7.20 -8.57 -4.46
CA SER A 284 -6.26 -7.61 -3.85
C SER A 284 -6.79 -6.18 -3.72
N ILE A 285 -7.80 -5.80 -4.51
CA ILE A 285 -8.47 -4.48 -4.45
C ILE A 285 -9.97 -4.60 -4.08
N PHE A 286 -10.43 -5.78 -3.68
CA PHE A 286 -11.82 -5.99 -3.23
C PHE A 286 -12.00 -5.49 -1.79
N VAL A 287 -12.39 -4.23 -1.63
CA VAL A 287 -12.57 -3.57 -0.33
C VAL A 287 -13.85 -2.74 -0.35
N LEU A 288 -14.87 -3.20 0.39
CA LEU A 288 -16.19 -2.56 0.41
C LEU A 288 -16.17 -1.22 1.17
N ASN A 289 -15.42 -1.15 2.28
CA ASN A 289 -15.32 0.05 3.11
C ASN A 289 -13.86 0.55 3.20
N PRO A 290 -13.35 1.28 2.20
CA PRO A 290 -11.96 1.71 2.19
C PRO A 290 -11.65 2.72 3.31
N PHE A 291 -10.90 2.27 4.33
CA PHE A 291 -10.48 3.10 5.46
C PHE A 291 -9.75 4.39 5.05
N LYS A 292 -9.02 4.37 3.92
CA LYS A 292 -8.26 5.53 3.42
C LYS A 292 -8.97 6.27 2.28
N LYS A 293 -10.29 6.05 2.08
CA LYS A 293 -11.11 6.69 1.02
C LYS A 293 -10.91 8.20 0.94
N LYS A 294 -11.05 8.90 2.07
CA LYS A 294 -10.91 10.37 2.12
C LYS A 294 -9.50 10.85 1.74
N LEU A 295 -8.48 10.13 2.19
CA LEU A 295 -7.08 10.45 1.90
C LEU A 295 -6.74 10.21 0.42
N ALA A 296 -7.24 9.12 -0.16
CA ALA A 296 -7.10 8.86 -1.60
C ALA A 296 -7.76 9.97 -2.44
N ILE A 297 -9.00 10.36 -2.11
CA ILE A 297 -9.72 11.44 -2.81
C ILE A 297 -8.96 12.76 -2.70
N LYS A 298 -8.44 13.09 -1.51
CA LYS A 298 -7.59 14.27 -1.30
C LYS A 298 -6.38 14.25 -2.22
N ALA A 299 -5.61 13.16 -2.22
CA ALA A 299 -4.42 13.01 -3.07
C ALA A 299 -4.72 13.16 -4.57
N ILE A 300 -5.82 12.57 -5.04
CA ILE A 300 -6.25 12.69 -6.44
C ILE A 300 -6.63 14.14 -6.76
N ARG A 301 -7.44 14.79 -5.92
CA ARG A 301 -7.90 16.18 -6.13
C ARG A 301 -6.74 17.18 -6.13
N GLU A 302 -5.85 17.10 -5.15
CA GLU A 302 -4.72 18.03 -5.01
C GLU A 302 -3.71 17.94 -6.16
N THR A 303 -3.64 16.79 -6.83
CA THR A 303 -2.77 16.59 -7.99
C THR A 303 -3.48 16.86 -9.32
N GLY A 304 -4.73 17.32 -9.32
CA GLY A 304 -5.51 17.50 -10.55
C GLY A 304 -5.70 16.18 -11.32
N GLY A 305 -5.78 15.08 -10.56
CA GLY A 305 -5.89 13.71 -11.05
C GLY A 305 -7.32 13.27 -11.35
N LEU A 306 -7.48 11.97 -11.62
CA LEU A 306 -8.77 11.35 -11.95
C LEU A 306 -8.96 10.04 -11.17
N ALA A 307 -10.22 9.62 -11.01
CA ALA A 307 -10.56 8.29 -10.52
C ALA A 307 -11.50 7.63 -11.52
N LEU A 308 -11.21 6.38 -11.88
CA LEU A 308 -12.05 5.60 -12.80
C LEU A 308 -12.13 4.14 -12.37
N SER A 309 -13.14 3.45 -12.88
CA SER A 309 -13.31 2.02 -12.69
C SER A 309 -13.18 1.26 -14.01
N VAL A 310 -12.66 0.04 -13.93
CA VAL A 310 -12.47 -0.89 -15.06
C VAL A 310 -13.07 -2.24 -14.71
N SER A 311 -13.61 -2.94 -15.69
CA SER A 311 -14.20 -4.27 -15.52
C SER A 311 -13.13 -5.34 -15.31
N ASP A 312 -13.55 -6.47 -14.72
CA ASP A 312 -12.69 -7.66 -14.60
C ASP A 312 -12.18 -8.15 -15.96
N GLN A 313 -12.99 -8.00 -17.02
CA GLN A 313 -12.60 -8.41 -18.36
C GLN A 313 -11.46 -7.54 -18.89
N GLU A 314 -11.58 -6.22 -18.75
CA GLU A 314 -10.52 -5.27 -19.17
C GLU A 314 -9.23 -5.50 -18.35
N MET A 315 -9.32 -5.76 -17.04
CA MET A 315 -8.15 -6.10 -16.22
C MET A 315 -7.44 -7.36 -16.70
N LEU A 316 -8.18 -8.42 -17.04
CA LEU A 316 -7.63 -9.69 -17.53
C LEU A 316 -7.08 -9.57 -18.97
N GLU A 317 -7.63 -8.69 -19.78
CA GLU A 317 -7.09 -8.37 -21.11
C GLU A 317 -5.78 -7.60 -20.98
N ALA A 318 -5.75 -6.55 -20.16
CA ALA A 318 -4.54 -5.78 -19.85
C ALA A 318 -3.43 -6.66 -19.27
N GLU A 319 -3.76 -7.63 -18.40
CA GLU A 319 -2.80 -8.61 -17.88
C GLU A 319 -2.11 -9.40 -19.01
N ARG A 320 -2.90 -9.88 -19.98
CA ARG A 320 -2.38 -10.61 -21.14
C ARG A 320 -1.54 -9.70 -22.04
N GLU A 321 -1.92 -8.43 -22.18
CA GLU A 321 -1.18 -7.45 -22.97
C GLU A 321 0.19 -7.15 -22.37
N ILE A 322 0.26 -6.89 -21.06
CA ILE A 322 1.52 -6.69 -20.33
C ILE A 322 2.42 -7.92 -20.51
N ALA A 323 1.88 -9.13 -20.31
CA ALA A 323 2.64 -10.37 -20.46
C ALA A 323 3.17 -10.58 -21.89
N LYS A 324 2.31 -10.40 -22.90
CA LYS A 324 2.67 -10.64 -24.32
C LYS A 324 3.62 -9.57 -24.88
N MET A 325 3.50 -8.33 -24.42
CA MET A 325 4.23 -7.20 -24.98
C MET A 325 5.52 -6.89 -24.23
N GLU A 326 5.53 -7.01 -22.91
CA GLU A 326 6.67 -6.62 -22.08
C GLU A 326 7.31 -7.79 -21.33
N GLY A 327 6.73 -9.00 -21.39
CA GLY A 327 7.28 -10.17 -20.70
C GLY A 327 7.15 -10.08 -19.17
N LEU A 328 6.24 -9.24 -18.68
CA LEU A 328 5.96 -9.07 -17.25
C LEU A 328 4.62 -9.69 -16.90
N PHE A 329 4.55 -10.40 -15.78
CA PHE A 329 3.33 -11.05 -15.32
C PHE A 329 2.82 -10.37 -14.05
N ALA A 330 1.77 -9.56 -14.20
CA ALA A 330 1.15 -8.79 -13.14
C ALA A 330 -0.21 -9.40 -12.75
N GLU A 331 -0.60 -9.27 -11.47
CA GLU A 331 -1.93 -9.72 -11.03
C GLU A 331 -3.05 -8.80 -11.60
N PRO A 332 -4.32 -9.27 -11.70
CA PRO A 332 -5.42 -8.50 -12.27
C PRO A 332 -5.57 -7.08 -11.69
N ALA A 333 -5.42 -6.94 -10.37
CA ALA A 333 -5.47 -5.65 -9.68
C ALA A 333 -4.43 -4.66 -10.21
N SER A 334 -3.19 -5.11 -10.46
CA SER A 334 -2.13 -4.27 -11.01
C SER A 334 -2.39 -3.94 -12.48
N SER A 335 -2.86 -4.93 -13.24
CA SER A 335 -3.20 -4.79 -14.67
C SER A 335 -4.34 -3.80 -14.93
N GLY A 336 -5.21 -3.56 -13.95
CA GLY A 336 -6.21 -2.49 -14.03
C GLY A 336 -5.63 -1.10 -14.31
N THR A 337 -4.37 -0.84 -13.93
CA THR A 337 -3.71 0.43 -14.29
C THR A 337 -3.47 0.59 -15.78
N ILE A 338 -3.28 -0.51 -16.53
CA ILE A 338 -3.10 -0.51 -17.98
C ILE A 338 -4.44 -0.51 -18.69
N ALA A 339 -5.44 -1.23 -18.15
CA ALA A 339 -6.82 -1.16 -18.64
C ALA A 339 -7.40 0.27 -18.60
N ALA A 340 -6.89 1.13 -17.71
CA ALA A 340 -7.31 2.50 -17.55
C ALA A 340 -6.68 3.51 -18.55
N LEU A 341 -5.71 3.09 -19.36
CA LEU A 341 -4.97 3.92 -20.32
C LEU A 341 -5.54 3.81 -21.74
#